data_AF-A0A2V9PXT9-F1
#
_entry.id   AF-A0A2V9PXT9-F1
#
_cell.length_a   1.000
_cell.length_b   1.000
_cell.length_c   1.000
_cell.angle_alpha   90.00
_cell.angle_beta   90.00
_cell.angle_gamma   90.00
#
_symmetry.space_group_name_H-M   'P 1'
#
loop_
_entity.id
_entity.type
_entity.pdbx_description
1 polymer ?
#
loop_
_entity_poly.entity_id
_entity_poly.type
_entity_poly.pdbx_seq_one_letter_code
_entity_poly.pdbx_strand_id
1 'polypeptide(L)'
;MRSEGLDLFAHGMIGLNQLKAGSLDSRNSLGAILGGGMDIQIWHGIYWRAFEADYVWAALHYSDVVSPSFPDLRRPYQNGVRLRTGLVFSYGEKKAAPMTAACSVQPTQVMVGEPVTATANVSNANPKHTLTYDWSSTGGKISGKGNTAAIDTNGVAGGDYTATAKISDPKTKHGGETSCSAKFTVKELPKNPPTLSLSANPTSVQTGGSVSLSGLSHQSGQRSGQWRQLDGECRHGFRKRQQRYAEYFRRPTRTDHRERKLF
;
A
#
# COMPACT_ATOMS: atom_id res chain seq x y z
N MET A 1 -4.08 3.07 -18.40
CA MET A 1 -3.47 2.25 -19.47
C MET A 1 -2.06 2.76 -19.68
N ARG A 2 -1.05 2.03 -19.20
CA ARG A 2 0.37 2.40 -19.34
C ARG A 2 0.78 1.91 -20.73
N SER A 3 0.92 2.80 -21.70
CA SER A 3 1.39 2.42 -23.03
C SER A 3 2.85 2.03 -22.92
N GLU A 4 3.11 0.74 -22.96
CA GLU A 4 4.47 0.21 -23.02
C GLU A 4 5.06 0.61 -24.38
N GLY A 5 6.05 1.50 -24.38
CA GLY A 5 6.82 1.88 -25.57
C GLY A 5 6.62 3.29 -26.12
N LEU A 6 5.85 4.17 -25.46
CA LEU A 6 5.73 5.59 -25.83
C LEU A 6 6.48 6.49 -24.84
N ASP A 7 7.55 7.12 -25.30
CA ASP A 7 8.36 8.06 -24.51
C ASP A 7 8.19 9.49 -25.06
N LEU A 8 7.46 10.33 -24.31
CA LEU A 8 7.32 11.77 -24.58
C LEU A 8 8.46 12.54 -23.94
N PHE A 9 9.05 13.50 -24.66
CA PHE A 9 10.14 14.32 -24.14
C PHE A 9 9.98 15.81 -24.49
N ALA A 10 10.59 16.66 -23.68
CA ALA A 10 10.74 18.09 -23.93
C ALA A 10 12.19 18.49 -23.71
N HIS A 11 12.69 19.44 -24.49
CA HIS A 11 14.06 19.92 -24.37
C HIS A 11 14.18 21.41 -24.66
N GLY A 12 15.21 22.01 -24.07
CA GLY A 12 15.57 23.40 -24.27
C GLY A 12 17.09 23.53 -24.28
N MET A 13 17.63 24.25 -25.25
CA MET A 13 19.06 24.52 -25.39
C MET A 13 19.30 25.99 -25.69
N ILE A 14 20.39 26.54 -25.14
CA ILE A 14 20.93 27.85 -25.48
C ILE A 14 22.37 27.63 -25.92
N GLY A 15 22.77 28.20 -27.05
CA GLY A 15 24.11 27.96 -27.58
C GLY A 15 24.51 28.88 -28.71
N LEU A 16 25.75 28.69 -29.17
CA LEU A 16 26.27 29.35 -30.36
C LEU A 16 25.87 28.56 -31.60
N ASN A 17 25.17 29.19 -32.51
CA ASN A 17 24.78 28.66 -33.81
C ASN A 17 25.69 29.25 -34.88
N GLN A 18 26.27 28.39 -35.71
CA GLN A 18 27.08 28.81 -36.84
C GLN A 18 26.27 28.69 -38.13
N LEU A 19 26.09 29.80 -38.86
CA LEU A 19 25.38 29.82 -40.12
C LEU A 19 26.23 30.45 -41.22
N LYS A 20 26.08 29.92 -42.44
CA LYS A 20 26.66 30.46 -43.66
C LYS A 20 25.53 30.86 -44.62
N ALA A 21 25.47 32.13 -44.99
CA ALA A 21 24.47 32.65 -45.91
C ALA A 21 25.10 32.92 -47.29
N GLY A 22 24.91 32.00 -48.24
CA GLY A 22 25.40 32.15 -49.62
C GLY A 22 26.93 32.27 -49.69
N SER A 23 27.41 33.36 -50.31
CA SER A 23 28.85 33.65 -50.49
C SER A 23 29.51 34.31 -49.27
N LEU A 24 28.78 34.53 -48.18
CA LEU A 24 29.33 35.13 -46.97
C LEU A 24 30.07 34.10 -46.11
N ASP A 25 31.02 34.57 -45.32
CA ASP A 25 31.73 33.74 -44.34
C ASP A 25 30.81 33.27 -43.22
N SER A 26 31.19 32.11 -42.65
CA SER A 26 30.47 31.45 -41.56
C SER A 26 30.56 32.29 -40.28
N ARG A 27 29.42 32.49 -39.60
CA ARG A 27 29.37 33.34 -38.39
C ARG A 27 28.67 32.65 -37.24
N ASN A 28 29.20 32.87 -36.05
CA ASN A 28 28.61 32.41 -34.81
C ASN A 28 27.58 33.43 -34.30
N SER A 29 26.44 32.94 -33.84
CA SER A 29 25.33 33.72 -33.34
C SER A 29 24.77 33.07 -32.09
N LEU A 30 24.28 33.86 -31.14
CA LEU A 30 23.56 33.29 -30.01
C LEU A 30 22.18 32.82 -30.49
N GLY A 31 21.78 31.62 -30.10
CA GLY A 31 20.44 31.15 -30.33
C GLY A 31 19.96 30.18 -29.27
N ALA A 32 18.68 29.88 -29.35
CA ALA A 32 17.96 29.02 -28.46
C ALA A 32 17.06 28.08 -29.26
N ILE A 33 16.88 26.88 -28.72
CA ILE A 33 15.97 25.87 -29.25
C ILE A 33 15.07 25.44 -28.11
N LEU A 34 13.77 25.44 -28.34
CA LEU A 34 12.78 24.93 -27.40
C LEU A 34 11.84 23.99 -28.16
N GLY A 35 11.66 22.78 -27.66
CA GLY A 35 10.85 21.80 -28.37
C GLY A 35 10.49 20.59 -27.55
N GLY A 36 9.90 19.62 -28.23
CA GLY A 36 9.57 18.33 -27.67
C GLY A 36 9.15 17.36 -28.76
N GLY A 37 9.03 16.10 -28.37
CA GLY A 37 8.74 15.04 -29.31
C GLY A 37 8.27 13.77 -28.65
N MET A 38 8.12 12.75 -29.48
CA MET A 38 7.68 11.42 -29.09
C MET A 38 8.57 10.37 -29.77
N ASP A 39 9.19 9.54 -28.94
CA ASP A 39 9.98 8.40 -29.36
C ASP A 39 9.21 7.09 -29.06
N ILE A 40 9.17 6.19 -30.05
CA ILE A 40 8.50 4.89 -29.96
C ILE A 40 9.57 3.81 -29.92
N GLN A 41 9.54 2.94 -28.92
CA GLN A 41 10.47 1.83 -28.84
C GLN A 41 10.14 0.75 -29.88
N ILE A 42 11.02 0.56 -30.87
CA ILE A 42 10.90 -0.53 -31.87
C ILE A 42 11.58 -1.78 -31.35
N TRP A 43 12.81 -1.64 -30.84
CA TRP A 43 13.61 -2.77 -30.35
C TRP A 43 14.51 -2.32 -29.20
N HIS A 44 15.16 -3.26 -28.52
CA HIS A 44 16.00 -2.98 -27.35
C HIS A 44 17.13 -2.00 -27.73
N GLY A 45 17.00 -0.73 -27.30
CA GLY A 45 17.96 0.33 -27.59
C GLY A 45 17.77 1.06 -28.94
N ILE A 46 16.75 0.70 -29.73
CA ILE A 46 16.39 1.37 -30.99
C ILE A 46 14.98 1.93 -30.89
N TYR A 47 14.88 3.24 -31.05
CA TYR A 47 13.65 4.00 -30.97
C TYR A 47 13.41 4.68 -32.32
N TRP A 48 12.14 4.81 -32.69
CA TRP A 48 11.74 5.67 -33.80
C TRP A 48 11.10 6.94 -33.26
N ARG A 49 11.71 8.06 -33.59
CA ARG A 49 11.17 9.39 -33.32
C ARG A 49 10.03 9.66 -34.28
N ALA A 50 8.80 9.47 -33.80
CA ALA A 50 7.61 9.71 -34.61
C ALA A 50 7.54 11.18 -35.03
N PHE A 51 7.82 12.09 -34.10
CA PHE A 51 7.99 13.50 -34.38
C PHE A 51 8.82 14.19 -33.29
N GLU A 52 9.49 15.25 -33.68
CA GLU A 52 10.08 16.26 -32.80
C GLU A 52 9.86 17.61 -33.45
N ALA A 53 9.23 18.51 -32.69
CA ALA A 53 8.94 19.86 -33.12
C ALA A 53 9.73 20.83 -32.26
N ASP A 54 10.63 21.57 -32.90
CA ASP A 54 11.41 22.61 -32.24
C ASP A 54 11.05 23.98 -32.78
N TYR A 55 10.96 24.94 -31.88
CA TYR A 55 11.10 26.34 -32.21
C TYR A 55 12.58 26.73 -32.11
N VAL A 56 13.12 27.27 -33.20
CA VAL A 56 14.51 27.72 -33.31
C VAL A 56 14.52 29.23 -33.41
N TRP A 57 15.28 29.87 -32.51
CA TRP A 57 15.53 31.30 -32.49
C TRP A 57 17.04 31.54 -32.52
N ALA A 58 17.54 32.42 -33.38
CA ALA A 58 18.92 32.90 -33.31
C ALA A 58 19.05 34.35 -33.80
N ALA A 59 19.86 35.15 -33.11
CA ALA A 59 20.13 36.54 -33.49
C ALA A 59 21.44 36.63 -34.29
N LEU A 60 21.32 36.84 -35.60
CA LEU A 60 22.47 36.93 -36.51
C LEU A 60 23.00 38.37 -36.56
N HIS A 61 24.30 38.50 -36.78
CA HIS A 61 24.99 39.79 -36.80
C HIS A 61 25.77 39.97 -38.13
N TYR A 62 25.25 40.84 -39.00
CA TYR A 62 25.83 41.18 -40.32
C TYR A 62 26.22 42.66 -40.44
N SER A 63 26.42 43.34 -39.31
CA SER A 63 26.63 44.80 -39.25
C SER A 63 27.89 45.31 -39.94
N ASP A 64 28.83 44.42 -40.23
CA ASP A 64 30.12 44.64 -40.88
C ASP A 64 30.10 44.39 -42.40
N VAL A 65 29.11 43.66 -42.91
CA VAL A 65 28.92 43.42 -44.36
C VAL A 65 27.74 44.21 -44.95
N VAL A 66 26.79 44.64 -44.12
CA VAL A 66 25.61 45.41 -44.54
C VAL A 66 25.76 46.89 -44.15
N SER A 67 25.55 47.77 -45.14
CA SER A 67 25.59 49.24 -44.97
C SER A 67 24.64 49.73 -43.87
N PRO A 68 25.01 50.77 -43.10
CA PRO A 68 24.11 51.44 -42.14
C PRO A 68 22.77 51.90 -42.73
N SER A 69 22.69 52.10 -44.05
CA SER A 69 21.45 52.47 -44.75
C SER A 69 20.35 51.40 -44.71
N PHE A 70 20.68 50.15 -44.35
CA PHE A 70 19.72 49.03 -44.27
C PHE A 70 19.77 48.38 -42.88
N PRO A 71 19.24 49.03 -41.83
CA PRO A 71 19.36 48.58 -40.45
C PRO A 71 18.77 47.18 -40.21
N ASP A 72 17.67 46.84 -40.89
CA ASP A 72 16.97 45.56 -40.72
C ASP A 72 17.81 44.36 -41.18
N LEU A 73 18.65 44.55 -42.20
CA LEU A 73 19.54 43.53 -42.73
C LEU A 73 20.81 43.34 -41.90
N ARG A 74 21.12 44.27 -40.98
CA ARG A 74 22.30 44.17 -40.11
C ARG A 74 22.10 43.20 -38.95
N ARG A 75 20.86 42.95 -38.53
CA ARG A 75 20.49 42.06 -37.41
C ARG A 75 19.26 41.21 -37.69
N PRO A 76 19.31 40.32 -38.70
CA PRO A 76 18.21 39.42 -38.96
C PRO A 76 18.13 38.35 -37.86
N TYR A 77 16.90 37.96 -37.53
CA TYR A 77 16.63 36.85 -36.63
C TYR A 77 16.30 35.61 -37.45
N GLN A 78 16.93 34.49 -37.12
CA GLN A 78 16.46 33.18 -37.55
C GLN A 78 15.33 32.77 -36.61
N ASN A 79 14.09 32.82 -37.09
CA ASN A 79 12.90 32.39 -36.36
C ASN A 79 12.19 31.34 -37.20
N GLY A 80 12.06 30.12 -36.70
CA GLY A 80 11.40 29.07 -37.47
C GLY A 80 11.06 27.83 -36.66
N VAL A 81 10.22 26.99 -37.24
CA VAL A 81 9.89 25.67 -36.71
C VAL A 81 10.71 24.63 -37.46
N ARG A 82 11.32 23.71 -36.72
CA ARG A 82 12.02 22.55 -37.26
C ARG A 82 11.27 21.28 -36.87
N LEU A 83 10.83 20.51 -37.86
CA LEU A 83 10.22 19.20 -37.68
C LEU A 83 11.22 18.10 -38.03
N ARG A 84 11.34 17.10 -37.15
CA ARG A 84 12.27 15.97 -37.32
C ARG A 84 11.56 14.65 -37.04
N THR A 85 11.98 13.62 -37.76
CA THR A 85 11.66 12.20 -37.51
C THR A 85 12.91 11.38 -37.83
N GLY A 86 13.06 10.21 -37.23
CA GLY A 86 14.23 9.37 -37.50
C GLY A 86 14.43 8.25 -36.50
N LEU A 87 15.55 7.54 -36.63
CA LEU A 87 15.95 6.50 -35.70
C LEU A 87 16.84 7.09 -34.60
N VAL A 88 16.54 6.73 -33.36
CA VAL A 88 17.27 7.11 -32.16
C VAL A 88 17.87 5.85 -31.57
N PHE A 89 19.20 5.83 -31.44
CA PHE A 89 19.95 4.74 -30.83
C PHE A 89 20.34 5.15 -29.42
N SER A 90 19.78 4.48 -28.41
CA SER A 90 20.15 4.70 -27.02
C SER A 90 21.17 3.64 -26.60
N TYR A 91 22.43 4.05 -26.45
CA TYR A 91 23.46 3.18 -25.90
C TYR A 91 23.59 3.46 -24.39
N GLY A 92 22.96 2.62 -23.57
CA GLY A 92 22.97 2.75 -22.12
C GLY A 92 22.00 1.76 -21.46
N GLU A 93 22.28 1.36 -20.22
CA GLU A 93 21.33 0.55 -19.44
C GLU A 93 20.02 1.32 -19.25
N LYS A 94 18.88 0.68 -19.56
CA LYS A 94 17.58 1.24 -19.22
C LYS A 94 17.59 1.57 -17.73
N LYS A 95 17.33 2.84 -17.38
CA LYS A 95 17.17 3.24 -15.98
C LYS A 95 16.13 2.31 -15.36
N ALA A 96 16.56 1.47 -14.41
CA ALA A 96 15.68 0.50 -13.78
C ALA A 96 14.47 1.24 -13.19
N ALA A 97 13.28 0.71 -13.43
CA ALA A 97 12.07 1.26 -12.82
C ALA A 97 12.26 1.26 -11.29
N PRO A 98 11.83 2.33 -10.58
CA PRO A 98 11.96 2.37 -9.13
C PRO A 98 11.19 1.20 -8.51
N MET A 99 11.76 0.66 -7.43
CA MET A 99 11.11 -0.39 -6.65
C MET A 99 9.80 0.11 -6.05
N THR A 100 8.73 -0.68 -6.16
CA THR A 100 7.41 -0.35 -5.58
C THR A 100 6.93 -1.48 -4.69
N ALA A 101 6.13 -1.16 -3.67
CA ALA A 101 5.54 -2.15 -2.78
C ALA A 101 4.05 -1.91 -2.52
N ALA A 102 3.32 -3.01 -2.29
CA ALA A 102 1.94 -3.02 -1.86
C ALA A 102 1.80 -3.91 -0.62
N CYS A 103 1.16 -3.39 0.43
CA CYS A 103 0.95 -4.10 1.68
C CYS A 103 -0.51 -4.55 1.77
N SER A 104 -0.73 -5.74 2.30
CA SER A 104 -2.05 -6.25 2.66
C SER A 104 -2.02 -6.87 4.05
N VAL A 105 -3.16 -6.91 4.73
CA VAL A 105 -3.30 -7.48 6.06
C VAL A 105 -4.50 -8.42 6.07
N GLN A 106 -4.33 -9.60 6.66
CA GLN A 106 -5.38 -10.60 6.82
C GLN A 106 -5.30 -11.25 8.22
N PRO A 107 -6.39 -11.23 9.01
CA PRO A 107 -7.67 -10.57 8.75
C PRO A 107 -7.58 -9.03 8.88
N THR A 108 -8.44 -8.30 8.18
CA THR A 108 -8.55 -6.83 8.34
C THR A 108 -9.31 -6.40 9.59
N GLN A 109 -10.09 -7.31 10.19
CA GLN A 109 -10.79 -7.09 11.44
C GLN A 109 -10.60 -8.30 12.35
N VAL A 110 -10.19 -8.06 13.59
CA VAL A 110 -9.92 -9.09 14.58
C VAL A 110 -10.42 -8.67 15.96
N MET A 111 -10.67 -9.65 16.83
CA MET A 111 -10.87 -9.40 18.26
C MET A 111 -9.52 -9.22 18.97
N VAL A 112 -9.52 -8.55 20.11
CA VAL A 112 -8.32 -8.44 20.96
C VAL A 112 -7.73 -9.83 21.26
N GLY A 113 -6.45 -10.01 20.95
CA GLY A 113 -5.70 -11.24 21.17
C GLY A 113 -5.72 -12.23 19.99
N GLU A 114 -6.45 -11.93 18.92
CA GLU A 114 -6.37 -12.71 17.69
C GLU A 114 -5.15 -12.28 16.83
N PRO A 115 -4.46 -13.24 16.20
CA PRO A 115 -3.29 -12.95 15.39
C PRO A 115 -3.69 -12.33 14.05
N VAL A 116 -2.91 -11.34 13.62
CA VAL A 116 -3.05 -10.68 12.33
C VAL A 116 -1.79 -10.91 11.51
N THR A 117 -1.93 -11.21 10.22
CA THR A 117 -0.77 -11.38 9.32
C THR A 117 -0.71 -10.23 8.32
N ALA A 118 0.42 -9.54 8.26
CA ALA A 118 0.73 -8.54 7.25
C ALA A 118 1.64 -9.13 6.17
N THR A 119 1.38 -8.77 4.91
CA THR A 119 2.13 -9.23 3.74
C THR A 119 2.52 -8.04 2.88
N ALA A 120 3.78 -7.98 2.46
CA ALA A 120 4.30 -6.99 1.53
C ALA A 120 4.69 -7.65 0.20
N ASN A 121 4.09 -7.18 -0.88
CA ASN A 121 4.40 -7.58 -2.24
C ASN A 121 5.24 -6.49 -2.91
N VAL A 122 6.42 -6.85 -3.38
CA VAL A 122 7.37 -5.94 -4.00
C VAL A 122 7.38 -6.16 -5.51
N SER A 123 7.39 -5.07 -6.27
CA SER A 123 7.48 -5.05 -7.74
C SER A 123 8.72 -4.28 -8.17
N ASN A 124 9.24 -4.63 -9.35
CA ASN A 124 10.48 -4.06 -9.92
C ASN A 124 11.75 -4.28 -9.08
N ALA A 125 11.74 -5.25 -8.17
CA ALA A 125 12.95 -5.68 -7.46
C ALA A 125 13.80 -6.62 -8.33
N ASN A 126 15.12 -6.59 -8.17
CA ASN A 126 16.01 -7.53 -8.85
C ASN A 126 15.91 -8.92 -8.19
N PRO A 127 15.50 -9.98 -8.92
CA PRO A 127 15.31 -11.31 -8.36
C PRO A 127 16.60 -11.96 -7.83
N LYS A 128 17.79 -11.44 -8.20
CA LYS A 128 19.09 -11.93 -7.69
C LYS A 128 19.51 -11.24 -6.39
N HIS A 129 18.78 -10.23 -5.95
CA HIS A 129 19.09 -9.47 -4.74
C HIS A 129 18.23 -9.93 -3.56
N THR A 130 18.80 -9.86 -2.36
CA THR A 130 18.07 -10.14 -1.12
C THR A 130 17.53 -8.82 -0.58
N LEU A 131 16.21 -8.74 -0.42
CA LEU A 131 15.52 -7.57 0.12
C LEU A 131 15.52 -7.58 1.66
N THR A 132 15.64 -6.41 2.26
CA THR A 132 15.52 -6.18 3.70
C THR A 132 14.13 -5.63 4.00
N TYR A 133 13.46 -6.17 5.03
CA TYR A 133 12.12 -5.76 5.44
C TYR A 133 12.13 -5.26 6.88
N ASP A 134 11.80 -3.98 7.06
CA ASP A 134 11.62 -3.34 8.36
C ASP A 134 10.14 -3.07 8.60
N TRP A 135 9.54 -3.93 9.41
CA TRP A 135 8.13 -3.86 9.78
C TRP A 135 7.91 -3.03 11.04
N SER A 136 6.91 -2.15 11.00
CA SER A 136 6.45 -1.35 12.13
C SER A 136 4.93 -1.36 12.21
N SER A 137 4.37 -1.20 13.40
CA SER A 137 2.92 -1.13 13.61
C SER A 137 2.59 -0.06 14.64
N THR A 138 1.46 0.62 14.42
CA THR A 138 0.90 1.60 15.38
C THR A 138 0.13 0.93 16.53
N GLY A 139 -0.18 -0.36 16.40
CA GLY A 139 -0.80 -1.16 17.45
C GLY A 139 -0.38 -2.63 17.37
N GLY A 140 -0.28 -3.25 18.54
CA GLY A 140 0.21 -4.63 18.65
C GLY A 140 1.70 -4.77 18.38
N LYS A 141 2.23 -5.93 18.76
CA LYS A 141 3.64 -6.26 18.55
C LYS A 141 3.81 -6.92 17.19
N ILE A 142 4.54 -6.28 16.29
CA ILE A 142 4.86 -6.84 14.97
C ILE A 142 6.18 -7.61 15.00
N SER A 143 6.20 -8.80 14.42
CA SER A 143 7.39 -9.64 14.27
C SER A 143 7.41 -10.30 12.90
N GLY A 144 8.44 -9.99 12.12
CA GLY A 144 8.69 -10.55 10.80
C GLY A 144 9.93 -9.93 10.20
N LYS A 145 10.74 -10.73 9.49
CA LYS A 145 11.96 -10.28 8.79
C LYS A 145 11.90 -10.49 7.28
N GLY A 146 10.78 -11.01 6.78
CA GLY A 146 10.57 -11.32 5.37
C GLY A 146 9.37 -10.56 4.79
N ASN A 147 8.86 -11.09 3.68
CA ASN A 147 7.67 -10.58 3.01
C ASN A 147 6.39 -10.65 3.86
N THR A 148 6.39 -11.47 4.92
CA THR A 148 5.29 -11.56 5.88
C THR A 148 5.74 -11.21 7.29
N ALA A 149 4.82 -10.64 8.06
CA ALA A 149 4.99 -10.35 9.48
C ALA A 149 3.71 -10.70 10.26
N ALA A 150 3.90 -11.25 11.46
CA ALA A 150 2.82 -11.49 12.40
C ALA A 150 2.64 -10.27 13.31
N ILE A 151 1.40 -9.91 13.59
CA ILE A 151 1.01 -8.84 14.50
C ILE A 151 0.23 -9.49 15.64
N ASP A 152 0.77 -9.36 16.84
CA ASP A 152 0.14 -9.77 18.08
C ASP A 152 -0.70 -8.62 18.65
N THR A 153 -2.02 -8.81 18.72
CA THR A 153 -2.99 -7.82 19.21
C THR A 153 -3.31 -7.99 20.71
N ASN A 154 -2.57 -8.82 21.44
CA ASN A 154 -2.76 -8.98 22.88
C ASN A 154 -2.53 -7.65 23.62
N GLY A 155 -3.52 -7.26 24.44
CA GLY A 155 -3.46 -6.03 25.23
C GLY A 155 -3.65 -4.74 24.43
N VAL A 156 -4.01 -4.84 23.14
CA VAL A 156 -4.31 -3.69 22.28
C VAL A 156 -5.76 -3.24 22.51
N ALA A 157 -5.97 -1.94 22.67
CA ALA A 157 -7.32 -1.36 22.80
C ALA A 157 -8.09 -1.45 21.47
N GLY A 158 -9.42 -1.41 21.53
CA GLY A 158 -10.23 -1.37 20.31
C GLY A 158 -9.95 -0.12 19.48
N GLY A 159 -9.78 -0.28 18.17
CA GLY A 159 -9.48 0.84 17.29
C GLY A 159 -8.89 0.42 15.94
N ASP A 160 -8.60 1.42 15.11
CA ASP A 160 -7.96 1.26 13.81
C ASP A 160 -6.45 1.45 13.92
N TYR A 161 -5.72 0.49 13.38
CA TYR A 161 -4.27 0.46 13.39
C TYR A 161 -3.73 0.31 11.97
N THR A 162 -2.48 0.70 11.81
CA THR A 162 -1.74 0.64 10.55
C THR A 162 -0.43 -0.10 10.76
N ALA A 163 -0.17 -1.08 9.89
CA ALA A 163 1.10 -1.74 9.73
C ALA A 163 1.85 -1.14 8.54
N THR A 164 3.14 -0.87 8.71
CA THR A 164 3.99 -0.24 7.70
C THR A 164 5.25 -1.09 7.49
N ALA A 165 5.55 -1.41 6.24
CA ALA A 165 6.80 -2.04 5.83
C ALA A 165 7.68 -1.02 5.10
N LYS A 166 8.93 -0.91 5.54
CA LYS A 166 10.00 -0.30 4.75
C LYS A 166 10.82 -1.43 4.13
N ILE A 167 11.00 -1.38 2.81
CA ILE A 167 11.73 -2.40 2.06
C ILE A 167 12.90 -1.73 1.38
N SER A 168 14.10 -2.30 1.57
CA SER A 168 15.32 -1.82 0.95
C SER A 168 16.08 -2.96 0.24
N ASP A 169 16.64 -2.64 -0.91
CA ASP A 169 17.59 -3.47 -1.65
C ASP A 169 18.99 -2.85 -1.48
N PRO A 170 19.85 -3.43 -0.60
CA PRO A 170 21.15 -2.86 -0.28
C PRO A 170 22.13 -2.88 -1.47
N LYS A 171 21.85 -3.66 -2.51
CA LYS A 171 22.70 -3.76 -3.71
C LYS A 171 22.31 -2.74 -4.79
N THR A 172 21.19 -2.05 -4.63
CA THR A 172 20.68 -1.07 -5.59
C THR A 172 20.99 0.36 -5.12
N LYS A 173 21.90 1.04 -5.81
CA LYS A 173 22.38 2.39 -5.43
C LYS A 173 21.32 3.50 -5.58
N HIS A 174 20.36 3.34 -6.49
CA HIS A 174 19.34 4.35 -6.78
C HIS A 174 17.97 3.69 -6.94
N GLY A 175 16.98 4.14 -6.17
CA GLY A 175 15.61 3.63 -6.25
C GLY A 175 15.40 2.24 -5.63
N GLY A 176 16.36 1.80 -4.80
CA GLY A 176 16.30 0.54 -4.05
C GLY A 176 15.53 0.62 -2.74
N GLU A 177 14.77 1.67 -2.48
CA GLU A 177 13.97 1.82 -1.26
C GLU A 177 12.50 2.08 -1.61
N THR A 178 11.60 1.45 -0.86
CA THR A 178 10.16 1.66 -0.98
C THR A 178 9.47 1.42 0.35
N SER A 179 8.23 1.90 0.49
CA SER A 179 7.43 1.67 1.69
C SER A 179 5.97 1.43 1.33
N CYS A 180 5.31 0.54 2.06
CA CYS A 180 3.87 0.36 1.96
C CYS A 180 3.22 0.30 3.34
N SER A 181 1.91 0.53 3.39
CA SER A 181 1.12 0.49 4.61
C SER A 181 -0.23 -0.16 4.37
N ALA A 182 -0.73 -0.87 5.39
CA ALA A 182 -2.05 -1.49 5.37
C ALA A 182 -2.73 -1.33 6.73
N LYS A 183 -4.06 -1.17 6.72
CA LYS A 183 -4.86 -0.92 7.92
C LYS A 183 -5.56 -2.18 8.40
N PHE A 184 -5.75 -2.28 9.71
CA PHE A 184 -6.54 -3.32 10.36
C PHE A 184 -7.25 -2.77 11.59
N THR A 185 -8.38 -3.36 11.95
CA THR A 185 -9.22 -2.92 13.08
C THR A 185 -9.24 -4.00 14.16
N VAL A 186 -9.01 -3.60 15.41
CA VAL A 186 -9.19 -4.45 16.58
C VAL A 186 -10.52 -4.11 17.24
N LYS A 187 -11.39 -5.10 17.41
CA LYS A 187 -12.67 -4.98 18.11
C LYS A 187 -12.52 -5.40 19.57
N GLU A 188 -13.05 -4.59 20.47
CA GLU A 188 -13.18 -4.96 21.88
C GLU A 188 -14.33 -5.94 22.07
N LEU A 189 -14.18 -6.86 23.04
CA LEU A 189 -15.30 -7.65 23.51
C LEU A 189 -16.37 -6.71 24.10
N PRO A 190 -17.67 -6.97 23.86
CA PRO A 190 -18.74 -6.26 24.54
C PRO A 190 -18.55 -6.36 26.05
N LYS A 191 -18.33 -5.22 26.71
CA LYS A 191 -18.13 -5.15 28.18
C LYS A 191 -19.40 -5.44 28.99
N ASN A 192 -20.54 -5.67 28.34
CA ASN A 192 -21.82 -5.89 29.01
C ASN A 192 -21.97 -7.36 29.41
N PRO A 193 -22.09 -7.68 30.72
CA PRO A 193 -22.36 -9.04 31.16
C PRO A 193 -23.71 -9.51 30.60
N PRO A 194 -23.86 -10.80 30.26
CA PRO A 194 -25.14 -11.34 29.85
C PRO A 194 -26.15 -11.21 31.00
N THR A 195 -27.24 -10.45 30.77
CA THR A 195 -28.33 -10.31 31.74
C THR A 195 -29.38 -11.38 31.51
N LEU A 196 -29.68 -12.15 32.56
CA LEU A 196 -30.81 -13.07 32.61
C LEU A 196 -31.89 -12.50 33.53
N SER A 197 -33.11 -12.34 33.02
CA SER A 197 -34.28 -12.04 33.85
C SER A 197 -35.22 -13.24 33.87
N LEU A 198 -35.56 -13.69 35.08
CA LEU A 198 -36.50 -14.77 35.35
C LEU A 198 -37.73 -14.18 36.04
N SER A 199 -38.91 -14.51 35.55
CA SER A 199 -40.19 -14.13 36.15
C SER A 199 -41.06 -15.35 36.35
N ALA A 200 -41.56 -15.53 37.57
CA ALA A 200 -42.47 -16.61 37.95
C ALA A 200 -43.88 -16.03 38.13
N ASN A 201 -44.87 -16.62 37.49
CA ASN A 201 -46.27 -16.26 37.71
C ASN A 201 -47.15 -17.51 37.84
N PRO A 202 -47.89 -17.68 38.95
CA PRO A 202 -47.89 -16.85 40.18
C PRO A 202 -46.64 -17.08 41.08
N THR A 203 -46.33 -16.12 41.97
CA THR A 203 -45.18 -16.17 42.90
C THR A 203 -45.43 -16.99 44.17
N SER A 204 -46.67 -17.41 44.43
CA SER A 204 -47.04 -18.28 45.56
C SER A 204 -48.08 -19.31 45.12
N VAL A 205 -47.86 -20.58 45.46
CA VAL A 205 -48.74 -21.69 45.05
C VAL A 205 -48.94 -22.67 46.20
N GLN A 206 -50.16 -23.19 46.34
CA GLN A 206 -50.52 -24.24 47.30
C GLN A 206 -50.02 -25.62 46.82
N THR A 207 -49.88 -26.58 47.74
CA THR A 207 -49.40 -27.94 47.42
C THR A 207 -50.20 -28.55 46.25
N GLY A 208 -49.52 -28.89 45.15
CA GLY A 208 -50.13 -29.44 43.93
C GLY A 208 -50.45 -28.44 42.81
N GLY A 209 -50.24 -27.13 42.99
CA GLY A 209 -50.45 -26.15 41.93
C GLY A 209 -49.27 -25.99 40.95
N SER A 210 -49.51 -25.32 39.82
CA SER A 210 -48.52 -25.08 38.76
C SER A 210 -48.04 -23.63 38.73
N VAL A 211 -46.75 -23.40 38.45
CA VAL A 211 -46.15 -22.08 38.22
C VAL A 211 -45.65 -21.97 36.78
N SER A 212 -45.91 -20.85 36.12
CA SER A 212 -45.27 -20.52 34.84
C SER A 212 -44.00 -19.71 35.06
N LEU A 213 -42.86 -20.20 34.56
CA LEU A 213 -41.57 -19.50 34.60
C LEU A 213 -41.25 -18.98 33.20
N SER A 214 -41.04 -17.68 33.07
CA SER A 214 -40.62 -17.02 31.83
C SER A 214 -39.22 -16.46 32.01
N GLY A 215 -38.30 -16.83 31.13
CA GLY A 215 -36.93 -16.29 31.09
C GLY A 215 -36.70 -15.47 29.84
N LEU A 216 -36.17 -14.25 29.99
CA LEU A 216 -35.68 -13.46 28.86
C LEU A 216 -34.15 -13.44 28.89
N SER A 217 -33.55 -13.89 27.79
CA SER A 217 -32.12 -13.77 27.52
C SER A 217 -31.93 -12.68 26.47
N HIS A 218 -31.25 -11.60 26.84
CA HIS A 218 -31.11 -10.42 25.97
C HIS A 218 -29.89 -10.50 25.02
N GLN A 219 -29.25 -11.67 24.87
CA GLN A 219 -28.03 -11.79 24.05
C GLN A 219 -28.01 -12.87 22.95
N SER A 220 -29.01 -13.75 22.82
CA SER A 220 -29.17 -14.52 21.59
C SER A 220 -30.49 -15.30 21.63
N GLY A 221 -31.51 -14.79 20.94
CA GLY A 221 -32.75 -15.53 20.63
C GLY A 221 -33.64 -15.88 21.83
N GLN A 222 -34.86 -15.32 21.85
CA GLN A 222 -35.93 -15.75 22.76
C GLN A 222 -36.15 -17.26 22.66
N ARG A 223 -36.11 -17.97 23.80
CA ARG A 223 -36.66 -19.33 23.91
C ARG A 223 -37.60 -19.36 25.12
N SER A 224 -38.91 -19.41 24.84
CA SER A 224 -39.95 -19.69 25.82
C SER A 224 -40.02 -21.21 26.06
N GLY A 225 -40.09 -21.64 27.32
CA GLY A 225 -40.27 -23.03 27.69
C GLY A 225 -41.27 -23.15 28.84
N GLN A 226 -42.27 -24.01 28.69
CA GLN A 226 -43.31 -24.25 29.69
C GLN A 226 -42.91 -25.44 30.58
N TRP A 227 -42.83 -25.22 31.89
CA TRP A 227 -42.42 -26.23 32.86
C TRP A 227 -43.62 -26.70 33.68
N ARG A 228 -43.73 -28.01 33.92
CA ARG A 228 -44.71 -28.62 34.82
C ARG A 228 -43.95 -29.38 35.90
N GLN A 229 -44.20 -29.05 37.16
CA GLN A 229 -43.58 -29.75 38.29
C GLN A 229 -44.34 -31.06 38.52
N LEU A 230 -43.67 -32.17 38.29
CA LEU A 230 -44.12 -33.49 38.71
C LEU A 230 -43.22 -33.91 39.88
N ASP A 231 -43.85 -33.98 41.06
CA ASP A 231 -43.45 -34.71 42.26
C ASP A 231 -41.95 -34.78 42.60
N GLY A 232 -41.53 -33.93 43.54
CA GLY A 232 -40.47 -34.22 44.51
C GLY A 232 -39.01 -34.35 44.04
N GLU A 233 -38.71 -34.55 42.75
CA GLU A 233 -37.33 -34.65 42.25
C GLU A 233 -37.12 -33.83 40.97
N CYS A 234 -36.26 -32.81 41.03
CA CYS A 234 -35.74 -32.13 39.85
C CYS A 234 -34.71 -33.00 39.11
N ARG A 235 -35.14 -34.06 38.41
CA ARG A 235 -34.24 -34.82 37.53
C ARG A 235 -34.03 -34.09 36.20
N HIS A 236 -32.77 -33.72 35.97
CA HIS A 236 -32.30 -33.06 34.77
C HIS A 236 -32.15 -34.02 33.59
N GLY A 237 -32.83 -33.73 32.49
CA GLY A 237 -32.51 -34.21 31.15
C GLY A 237 -31.72 -33.18 30.34
N PHE A 238 -30.55 -32.74 30.84
CA PHE A 238 -29.64 -31.92 30.04
C PHE A 238 -29.01 -32.77 28.94
N ARG A 239 -29.62 -32.81 27.74
CA ARG A 239 -28.88 -33.23 26.54
C ARG A 239 -27.78 -32.20 26.28
N LYS A 240 -26.55 -32.58 26.64
CA LYS A 240 -25.28 -31.89 26.38
C LYS A 240 -25.26 -31.24 24.99
N ARG A 241 -25.41 -29.92 24.92
CA ARG A 241 -24.94 -29.14 23.76
C ARG A 241 -24.64 -27.67 24.06
N GLN A 242 -24.16 -27.33 25.27
CA GLN A 242 -23.61 -26.00 25.55
C GLN A 242 -22.43 -25.97 26.56
N GLN A 243 -21.79 -27.11 26.84
CA GLN A 243 -20.59 -27.13 27.70
C GLN A 243 -19.27 -26.82 26.96
N ARG A 244 -19.29 -26.57 25.64
CA ARG A 244 -18.03 -26.42 24.87
C ARG A 244 -17.45 -25.01 24.76
N TYR A 245 -18.11 -23.98 25.29
CA TYR A 245 -17.64 -22.58 25.13
C TYR A 245 -17.00 -21.96 26.38
N ALA A 246 -17.22 -22.51 27.58
CA ALA A 246 -16.73 -21.90 28.83
C ALA A 246 -15.37 -22.44 29.32
N GLU A 247 -14.88 -23.57 28.80
CA GLU A 247 -13.60 -24.18 29.24
C GLU A 247 -12.35 -23.66 28.51
N TYR A 248 -12.48 -22.82 27.48
CA TYR A 248 -11.31 -22.34 26.73
C TYR A 248 -10.60 -21.13 27.37
N PHE A 249 -11.21 -20.45 28.35
CA PHE A 249 -10.71 -19.19 28.93
C PHE A 249 -10.19 -19.27 30.37
N ARG A 250 -9.95 -20.46 30.93
CA ARG A 250 -9.23 -20.62 32.21
C ARG A 250 -8.05 -21.58 32.08
N ARG A 251 -6.91 -21.09 31.60
CA ARG A 251 -5.61 -21.61 32.00
C ARG A 251 -4.81 -20.51 32.69
N PRO A 252 -4.65 -20.53 34.01
CA PRO A 252 -3.56 -19.82 34.66
C PRO A 252 -2.28 -20.64 34.51
N THR A 253 -1.25 -20.01 33.97
CA THR A 253 0.16 -20.40 34.15
C THR A 253 0.56 -20.18 35.60
N ARG A 254 1.11 -21.19 36.28
CA ARG A 254 1.95 -21.00 37.47
C ARG A 254 2.96 -22.15 37.66
N THR A 255 4.23 -21.80 37.45
CA THR A 255 5.46 -22.24 38.15
C THR A 255 5.25 -22.34 39.67
N ASP A 256 5.90 -23.13 40.54
CA ASP A 256 7.18 -23.85 40.62
C ASP A 256 7.13 -24.79 41.88
N HIS A 257 8.11 -25.69 41.98
CA HIS A 257 8.78 -26.24 43.18
C HIS A 257 8.50 -27.64 43.79
N ARG A 258 9.55 -28.47 43.63
CA ARG A 258 10.25 -29.39 44.56
C ARG A 258 9.78 -30.86 44.77
N GLU A 259 10.67 -31.73 44.27
CA GLU A 259 11.27 -32.94 44.87
C GLU A 259 10.40 -34.00 45.56
N ARG A 260 10.51 -35.24 45.07
CA ARG A 260 10.97 -36.39 45.88
C ARG A 260 11.58 -37.48 44.99
N LYS A 261 12.80 -37.88 45.35
CA LYS A 261 13.57 -38.99 44.80
C LYS A 261 12.87 -40.33 45.10
N LEU A 262 12.99 -41.26 44.16
CA LEU A 262 12.77 -42.68 44.33
C LEU A 262 13.83 -43.25 45.28
N PHE A 263 13.40 -43.78 46.43
CA PHE A 263 13.66 -45.12 46.98
C PHE A 263 12.95 -45.22 48.35
#